data_AF-A0A8H4XZG3-F1
#
_entry.id   AF-A0A8H4XZG3-F1
#
_cell.length_a   1.000
_cell.length_b   1.000
_cell.length_c   1.000
_cell.angle_alpha   90.00
_cell.angle_beta   90.00
_cell.angle_gamma   90.00
#
_symmetry.space_group_name_H-M   'P 1'
#
loop_
_entity.id
_entity.type
_entity.pdbx_description
1 polymer ?
#
loop_
_entity_poly.entity_id
_entity_poly.type
_entity_poly.pdbx_seq_one_letter_code
_entity_poly.pdbx_strand_id
1 'polypeptide(L)'
;MPANSSVSNFRQTPSDTYLLRVAYGGITGPLSNVRADGSMYNAFHSFPDTLEGDAYSGDYGQNFLGLILGSGTYVVHDPDVGLIAYGGNIAVEGNTVTVNPRDPVRRRIYVAALGVYVTISAGQIDHFTFASNGQANSVQLNIVPGVSGATEVIVWVETPGTTDTYAVTTTGGQSLRGGTHFKLQSSGLQVTVAKSN
;
A
#
# COMPACT_ATOMS: atom_id res chain seq x y z
N MET A 1 -16.59 -13.62 3.67
CA MET A 1 -16.56 -13.06 2.30
C MET A 1 -15.35 -12.15 2.21
N PRO A 2 -14.51 -12.22 1.16
CA PRO A 2 -13.60 -11.13 0.88
C PRO A 2 -14.43 -9.86 0.65
N ALA A 3 -14.08 -8.76 1.31
CA ALA A 3 -14.76 -7.49 1.09
C ALA A 3 -14.41 -6.99 -0.32
N ASN A 4 -15.39 -6.99 -1.23
CA ASN A 4 -15.25 -6.46 -2.59
C ASN A 4 -15.24 -4.92 -2.56
N SER A 5 -14.14 -4.35 -2.07
CA SER A 5 -13.85 -2.92 -2.12
C SER A 5 -13.53 -2.44 -3.55
N SER A 6 -13.70 -1.15 -3.82
CA SER A 6 -13.30 -0.55 -5.11
C SER A 6 -11.81 -0.75 -5.41
N VAL A 7 -10.91 -0.74 -4.42
CA VAL A 7 -9.48 -1.06 -4.63
C VAL A 7 -9.23 -2.54 -4.97
N SER A 8 -10.01 -3.48 -4.42
CA SER A 8 -9.90 -4.90 -4.80
C SER A 8 -10.46 -5.18 -6.19
N ASN A 9 -11.45 -4.41 -6.65
CA ASN A 9 -11.91 -4.47 -8.04
C ASN A 9 -10.88 -3.83 -8.98
N PHE A 10 -10.33 -2.66 -8.63
CA PHE A 10 -9.26 -2.03 -9.40
C PHE A 10 -8.08 -2.98 -9.61
N ARG A 11 -7.67 -3.71 -8.57
CA ARG A 11 -6.57 -4.70 -8.68
C ARG A 11 -6.83 -5.82 -9.67
N GLN A 12 -8.09 -6.17 -9.94
CA GLN A 12 -8.48 -7.17 -10.94
C GLN A 12 -8.50 -6.59 -12.37
N THR A 13 -8.79 -5.30 -12.49
CA THR A 13 -8.84 -4.57 -13.77
C THR A 13 -8.03 -3.28 -13.67
N PRO A 14 -6.68 -3.36 -13.65
CA PRO A 14 -5.80 -2.23 -13.30
C PRO A 14 -5.72 -1.09 -14.34
N SER A 15 -6.57 -1.13 -15.36
CA SER A 15 -6.74 -0.09 -16.37
C SER A 15 -7.84 0.92 -16.03
N ASP A 16 -8.77 0.60 -15.14
CA ASP A 16 -9.87 1.49 -14.76
C ASP A 16 -9.46 2.38 -13.57
N THR A 17 -8.70 3.44 -13.83
CA THR A 17 -8.19 4.34 -12.79
C THR A 17 -9.29 5.13 -12.07
N TYR A 18 -10.51 5.20 -12.61
CA TYR A 18 -11.65 5.83 -11.92
C TYR A 18 -11.97 5.10 -10.62
N LEU A 19 -11.95 3.75 -10.63
CA LEU A 19 -12.15 2.94 -9.42
C LEU A 19 -11.12 3.29 -8.35
N LEU A 20 -9.86 3.46 -8.73
CA LEU A 20 -8.80 3.81 -7.79
C LEU A 20 -8.98 5.24 -7.23
N ARG A 21 -9.27 6.23 -8.08
CA ARG A 21 -9.46 7.63 -7.66
C ARG A 21 -10.55 7.76 -6.59
N VAL A 22 -11.72 7.18 -6.86
CA VAL A 22 -12.85 7.20 -5.92
C VAL A 22 -12.53 6.44 -4.64
N ALA A 23 -11.94 5.25 -4.77
CA ALA A 23 -11.62 4.43 -3.62
C ALA A 23 -10.59 5.09 -2.70
N TYR A 24 -9.54 5.68 -3.28
CA TYR A 24 -8.44 6.24 -2.52
C TYR A 24 -8.89 7.44 -1.69
N GLY A 25 -9.72 8.33 -2.26
CA GLY A 25 -10.32 9.44 -1.53
C GLY A 25 -11.15 8.97 -0.32
N GLY A 26 -11.97 7.92 -0.50
CA GLY A 26 -12.75 7.33 0.59
C GLY A 26 -11.89 6.64 1.66
N ILE A 27 -10.80 5.98 1.25
CA ILE A 27 -9.88 5.30 2.18
C ILE A 27 -9.11 6.31 3.02
N THR A 28 -8.61 7.40 2.44
CA THR A 28 -7.77 8.36 3.16
C THR A 28 -8.57 9.43 3.91
N GLY A 29 -9.81 9.69 3.52
CA GLY A 29 -10.70 10.68 4.16
C GLY A 29 -10.72 10.59 5.69
N PRO A 30 -10.86 9.41 6.32
CA PRO A 30 -10.85 9.28 7.76
C PRO A 30 -9.63 9.91 8.46
N LEU A 31 -8.47 10.03 7.80
CA LEU A 31 -7.28 10.66 8.39
C LEU A 31 -7.51 12.10 8.83
N SER A 32 -8.42 12.85 8.18
CA SER A 32 -8.71 14.23 8.59
C SER A 32 -9.29 14.30 10.00
N ASN A 33 -9.91 13.21 10.47
CA ASN A 33 -10.56 13.15 11.76
C ASN A 33 -9.64 12.73 12.91
N VAL A 34 -8.37 12.42 12.61
CA VAL A 34 -7.37 12.09 13.62
C VAL A 34 -6.65 13.37 14.05
N ARG A 35 -6.81 13.73 15.33
CA ARG A 35 -6.12 14.88 15.92
C ARG A 35 -4.64 14.60 16.13
N ALA A 36 -3.87 15.65 16.36
CA ALA A 36 -2.42 15.55 16.60
C ALA A 36 -2.07 14.71 17.84
N ASP A 37 -2.96 14.66 18.84
CA ASP A 37 -2.81 13.84 20.04
C ASP A 37 -3.25 12.36 19.85
N GLY A 38 -3.73 12.01 18.65
CA GLY A 38 -4.22 10.68 18.30
C GLY A 38 -5.68 10.42 18.67
N SER A 39 -6.35 11.35 19.36
CA SER A 39 -7.80 11.28 19.56
C SER A 39 -8.53 11.56 18.24
N MET A 40 -9.80 11.16 18.16
CA MET A 40 -10.57 11.23 16.92
C MET A 40 -11.89 11.95 17.13
N TYR A 41 -12.41 12.60 16.10
CA TYR A 41 -13.77 13.13 16.08
C TYR A 41 -14.67 12.34 15.14
N ASN A 42 -15.97 12.30 15.47
CA ASN A 42 -16.94 11.57 14.67
C ASN A 42 -17.12 12.19 13.28
N ALA A 43 -17.37 13.51 13.25
CA ALA A 43 -17.59 14.27 12.04
C ALA A 43 -17.01 15.70 12.15
N PHE A 44 -16.85 16.36 11.01
CA PHE A 44 -16.46 17.78 10.94
C PHE A 44 -17.70 18.65 10.73
N HIS A 45 -17.96 19.58 11.65
CA HIS A 45 -19.06 20.52 11.53
C HIS A 45 -18.71 21.59 10.49
N SER A 46 -19.38 21.57 9.34
CA SER A 46 -19.06 22.47 8.22
C SER A 46 -19.81 23.82 8.25
N PHE A 47 -20.64 24.06 9.27
CA PHE A 47 -21.28 25.36 9.44
C PHE A 47 -20.23 26.42 9.82
N PRO A 48 -20.21 27.59 9.16
CA PRO A 48 -19.14 28.59 9.33
C PRO A 48 -18.95 29.11 10.76
N ASP A 49 -20.01 29.10 11.56
CA ASP A 49 -20.04 29.52 12.96
C ASP A 49 -19.44 28.49 13.93
N THR A 50 -19.34 27.22 13.52
CA THR A 50 -18.76 26.14 14.34
C THR A 50 -17.37 25.74 13.81
N LEU A 51 -17.31 25.29 12.54
CA LEU A 51 -16.07 24.94 11.81
C LEU A 51 -15.04 24.12 12.63
N GLU A 52 -15.51 23.15 13.40
CA GLU A 52 -14.69 22.30 14.27
C GLU A 52 -15.06 20.82 14.15
N GLY A 53 -14.16 19.94 14.58
CA GLY A 53 -14.42 18.51 14.69
C GLY A 53 -15.20 18.19 15.98
N ASP A 54 -16.17 17.29 15.87
CA ASP A 54 -17.00 16.81 16.99
C ASP A 54 -16.17 16.47 18.24
N ALA A 55 -16.64 16.87 19.42
CA ALA A 55 -15.96 16.58 20.68
C ALA A 55 -15.83 15.07 20.97
N TYR A 56 -16.73 14.25 20.43
CA TYR A 56 -16.76 12.81 20.61
C TYR A 56 -16.26 12.08 19.36
N SER A 57 -15.60 10.93 19.56
CA SER A 57 -15.20 10.05 18.46
C SER A 57 -16.38 9.30 17.84
N GLY A 58 -17.46 9.07 18.60
CA GLY A 58 -18.70 8.46 18.11
C GLY A 58 -18.45 7.14 17.36
N ASP A 59 -19.03 7.03 16.17
CA ASP A 59 -18.94 5.89 15.27
C ASP A 59 -17.70 5.89 14.35
N TYR A 60 -16.72 6.79 14.59
CA TYR A 60 -15.48 6.86 13.82
C TYR A 60 -14.71 5.52 13.70
N GLY A 61 -14.90 4.59 14.64
CA GLY A 61 -14.24 3.29 14.62
C GLY A 61 -14.43 2.50 13.31
N GLN A 62 -15.60 2.59 12.67
CA GLN A 62 -15.83 1.92 11.38
C GLN A 62 -15.04 2.58 10.24
N ASN A 63 -14.94 3.92 10.26
CA ASN A 63 -14.13 4.68 9.31
C ASN A 63 -12.64 4.34 9.46
N PHE A 64 -12.15 4.26 10.70
CA PHE A 64 -10.78 3.85 11.00
C PHE A 64 -10.50 2.42 10.51
N LEU A 65 -11.44 1.48 10.69
CA LEU A 65 -11.30 0.13 10.16
C LEU A 65 -11.17 0.14 8.63
N GLY A 66 -12.03 0.90 7.93
CA GLY A 66 -11.96 1.08 6.48
C GLY A 66 -10.62 1.65 6.01
N LEU A 67 -10.12 2.67 6.70
CA LEU A 67 -8.79 3.26 6.48
C LEU A 67 -7.70 2.19 6.59
N ILE A 68 -7.63 1.44 7.70
CA ILE A 68 -6.55 0.47 7.96
C ILE A 68 -6.62 -0.72 6.99
N LEU A 69 -7.81 -1.20 6.64
CA LEU A 69 -7.97 -2.31 5.71
C LEU A 69 -7.73 -1.90 4.25
N GLY A 70 -8.12 -0.68 3.88
CA GLY A 70 -7.98 -0.15 2.53
C GLY A 70 -6.59 0.43 2.21
N SER A 71 -5.84 0.83 3.25
CA SER A 71 -4.52 1.47 3.08
C SER A 71 -3.53 0.61 2.31
N GLY A 72 -2.85 1.27 1.39
CA GLY A 72 -1.75 0.75 0.58
C GLY A 72 -1.27 1.82 -0.39
N THR A 73 -0.11 1.58 -0.97
CA THR A 73 0.46 2.44 -2.02
C THR A 73 0.22 1.80 -3.38
N TYR A 74 -0.35 2.53 -4.33
CA TYR A 74 -0.69 2.02 -5.67
C TYR A 74 0.05 2.82 -6.72
N VAL A 75 0.82 2.14 -7.57
CA VAL A 75 1.54 2.77 -8.69
C VAL A 75 0.84 2.41 -9.99
N VAL A 76 0.39 3.43 -10.70
CA VAL A 76 -0.47 3.27 -11.88
C VAL A 76 -0.05 4.24 -12.98
N HIS A 77 -0.29 3.86 -14.23
CA HIS A 77 -0.27 4.82 -15.34
C HIS A 77 -1.67 5.38 -15.51
N ASP A 78 -1.87 6.61 -15.07
CA ASP A 78 -3.14 7.31 -15.17
C ASP A 78 -3.23 8.05 -16.53
N PRO A 79 -4.37 7.99 -17.24
CA PRO A 79 -4.50 8.61 -18.56
C PRO A 79 -4.41 10.14 -18.53
N ASP A 80 -4.74 10.79 -17.41
CA ASP A 80 -4.79 12.25 -17.30
C ASP A 80 -3.47 12.83 -16.76
N VAL A 81 -2.80 12.10 -15.85
CA VAL A 81 -1.60 12.61 -15.13
C VAL A 81 -0.34 11.76 -15.32
N GLY A 82 -0.40 10.69 -16.11
CA GLY A 82 0.73 9.80 -16.37
C GLY A 82 1.04 8.87 -15.21
N LEU A 83 2.31 8.46 -15.09
CA LEU A 83 2.76 7.57 -14.02
C LEU A 83 2.67 8.27 -12.65
N ILE A 84 1.87 7.72 -11.75
CA ILE A 84 1.60 8.29 -10.42
C ILE A 84 1.59 7.21 -9.33
N ALA A 85 1.92 7.62 -8.10
CA ALA A 85 1.74 6.81 -6.90
C ALA A 85 0.64 7.39 -6.00
N TYR A 86 -0.45 6.65 -5.82
CA TYR A 86 -1.43 6.94 -4.76
C TYR A 86 -0.87 6.43 -3.44
N GLY A 87 -0.81 7.29 -2.43
CA GLY A 87 -0.26 6.92 -1.13
C GLY A 87 1.24 6.89 -1.04
N GLY A 88 1.96 7.52 -1.96
CA GLY A 88 3.42 7.55 -1.91
C GLY A 88 4.00 8.68 -2.75
N ASN A 89 5.29 8.93 -2.55
CA ASN A 89 6.06 9.79 -3.41
C ASN A 89 6.74 8.93 -4.48
N ILE A 90 6.78 9.40 -5.72
CA ILE A 90 7.39 8.70 -6.85
C ILE A 90 8.51 9.54 -7.45
N ALA A 91 9.62 8.88 -7.78
CA ALA A 91 10.73 9.44 -8.53
C ALA A 91 11.10 8.48 -9.68
N VAL A 92 11.42 9.04 -10.84
CA VAL A 92 11.84 8.29 -12.03
C VAL A 92 13.22 8.77 -12.45
N GLU A 93 14.20 7.86 -12.41
CA GLU A 93 15.58 8.14 -12.77
C GLU A 93 16.03 7.14 -13.85
N GLY A 94 16.13 7.61 -15.09
CA GLY A 94 16.39 6.74 -16.24
C GLY A 94 15.34 5.63 -16.35
N ASN A 95 15.78 4.38 -16.18
CA ASN A 95 14.90 3.21 -16.25
C ASN A 95 14.36 2.75 -14.88
N THR A 96 14.65 3.44 -13.79
CA THR A 96 14.26 3.01 -12.44
C THR A 96 13.17 3.91 -11.91
N VAL A 97 12.06 3.32 -11.49
CA VAL A 97 11.03 3.96 -10.68
C VAL A 97 11.31 3.63 -9.22
N THR A 98 11.38 4.65 -8.37
CA THR A 98 11.47 4.52 -6.91
C THR A 98 10.23 5.11 -6.28
N VAL A 99 9.60 4.38 -5.37
CA VAL A 99 8.42 4.83 -4.66
C VAL A 99 8.61 4.70 -3.16
N ASN A 100 8.32 5.78 -2.44
CA ASN A 100 8.30 5.82 -0.97
C ASN A 100 6.85 5.82 -0.48
N PRO A 101 6.36 4.71 0.09
CA PRO A 101 5.04 4.67 0.74
C PRO A 101 4.87 5.77 1.80
N ARG A 102 3.76 6.50 1.69
CA ARG A 102 3.31 7.54 2.62
C ARG A 102 1.89 7.30 3.12
N ASP A 103 1.24 6.22 2.68
CA ASP A 103 -0.01 5.75 3.27
C ASP A 103 0.17 5.47 4.79
N PRO A 104 -0.91 5.49 5.57
CA PRO A 104 -0.81 5.39 7.04
C PRO A 104 -0.23 4.09 7.55
N VAL A 105 -0.30 3.01 6.76
CA VAL A 105 0.10 1.66 7.19
C VAL A 105 1.49 1.30 6.67
N ARG A 106 1.81 1.66 5.41
CA ARG A 106 3.08 1.38 4.72
C ARG A 106 3.44 -0.11 4.69
N ARG A 107 2.44 -0.98 4.56
CA ARG A 107 2.63 -2.45 4.53
C ARG A 107 2.10 -3.13 3.28
N ARG A 108 1.51 -2.37 2.36
CA ARG A 108 0.88 -2.91 1.16
C ARG A 108 1.24 -2.06 -0.03
N ILE A 109 1.70 -2.70 -1.10
CA ILE A 109 1.98 -2.03 -2.37
C ILE A 109 1.30 -2.76 -3.51
N TYR A 110 0.85 -2.01 -4.52
CA TYR A 110 0.37 -2.54 -5.78
C TYR A 110 1.07 -1.85 -6.93
N VAL A 111 1.67 -2.62 -7.84
CA VAL A 111 2.30 -2.10 -9.06
C VAL A 111 1.45 -2.55 -10.25
N ALA A 112 0.61 -1.66 -10.77
CA ALA A 112 -0.37 -2.00 -11.81
C ALA A 112 0.27 -2.51 -13.10
N ALA A 113 1.44 -1.96 -13.48
CA ALA A 113 2.20 -2.42 -14.66
C ALA A 113 2.62 -3.90 -14.57
N LEU A 114 2.68 -4.46 -13.36
CA LEU A 114 2.99 -5.86 -13.09
C LEU A 114 1.77 -6.69 -12.72
N GLY A 115 0.67 -6.04 -12.33
CA GLY A 115 -0.45 -6.70 -11.65
C GLY A 115 -0.10 -7.28 -10.28
N VAL A 116 1.02 -6.84 -9.66
CA VAL A 116 1.57 -7.43 -8.43
C VAL A 116 1.13 -6.66 -7.20
N TYR A 117 0.55 -7.37 -6.23
CA TYR A 117 0.19 -6.88 -4.91
C TYR A 117 1.05 -7.57 -3.84
N VAL A 118 1.77 -6.77 -3.04
CA VAL A 118 2.61 -7.28 -1.94
C VAL A 118 2.08 -6.78 -0.62
N THR A 119 1.94 -7.68 0.36
CA THR A 119 1.57 -7.35 1.74
C THR A 119 2.61 -7.89 2.72
N ILE A 120 2.94 -7.13 3.76
CA ILE A 120 3.85 -7.56 4.84
C ILE A 120 3.14 -7.65 6.19
N SER A 121 3.53 -8.61 7.04
CA SER A 121 2.90 -8.84 8.35
C SER A 121 3.22 -7.78 9.40
N ALA A 122 4.46 -7.27 9.37
CA ALA A 122 5.03 -6.37 10.36
C ALA A 122 6.14 -5.52 9.73
N GLY A 123 6.60 -4.49 10.45
CA GLY A 123 7.53 -3.50 9.90
C GLY A 123 6.84 -2.49 8.98
N GLN A 124 7.63 -1.85 8.12
CA GLN A 124 7.20 -0.89 7.11
C GLN A 124 8.00 -1.09 5.83
N ILE A 125 7.36 -0.86 4.69
CA ILE A 125 8.02 -0.73 3.40
C ILE A 125 8.54 0.71 3.33
N ASP A 126 9.85 0.87 3.42
CA ASP A 126 10.52 2.17 3.37
C ASP A 126 10.50 2.75 1.95
N HIS A 127 10.85 1.89 0.98
CA HIS A 127 10.71 2.17 -0.44
C HIS A 127 10.66 0.86 -1.24
N PHE A 128 10.27 0.98 -2.50
CA PHE A 128 10.41 -0.09 -3.47
C PHE A 128 10.78 0.46 -4.84
N THR A 129 11.41 -0.38 -5.65
CA THR A 129 11.88 -0.04 -6.99
C THR A 129 11.45 -1.06 -8.03
N PHE A 130 11.25 -0.61 -9.25
CA PHE A 130 10.98 -1.45 -10.42
C PHE A 130 11.36 -0.70 -11.71
N ALA A 131 11.43 -1.42 -12.84
CA ALA A 131 11.83 -0.83 -14.12
C ALA A 131 10.68 -0.02 -14.77
N SER A 132 10.98 1.14 -15.39
CA SER A 132 9.98 2.01 -16.04
C SER A 132 9.65 1.62 -17.50
N ASN A 133 10.56 0.94 -18.20
CA ASN A 133 10.48 0.64 -19.64
C ASN A 133 9.47 -0.44 -20.07
N GLY A 134 8.43 -0.74 -19.28
CA GLY A 134 7.47 -1.80 -19.61
C GLY A 134 8.06 -3.22 -19.65
N GLN A 135 9.30 -3.39 -19.17
CA GLN A 135 9.95 -4.68 -18.91
C GLN A 135 10.10 -4.92 -17.41
N ALA A 136 9.27 -4.26 -16.59
CA ALA A 136 9.20 -4.59 -15.19
C ALA A 136 8.82 -6.08 -15.10
N ASN A 137 9.75 -6.90 -14.63
CA ASN A 137 9.52 -8.32 -14.32
C ASN A 137 9.76 -8.60 -12.85
N SER A 138 10.06 -7.55 -12.07
CA SER A 138 10.32 -7.64 -10.64
C SER A 138 10.07 -6.32 -9.93
N VAL A 139 9.75 -6.42 -8.64
CA VAL A 139 9.76 -5.32 -7.67
C VAL A 139 10.76 -5.67 -6.58
N GLN A 140 11.64 -4.73 -6.24
CA GLN A 140 12.51 -4.83 -5.08
C GLN A 140 11.98 -3.94 -3.97
N LEU A 141 11.71 -4.50 -2.79
CA LEU A 141 11.22 -3.81 -1.62
C LEU A 141 12.35 -3.68 -0.59
N ASN A 142 12.48 -2.52 0.02
CA ASN A 142 13.25 -2.34 1.25
C ASN A 142 12.29 -2.29 2.43
N ILE A 143 12.35 -3.31 3.30
CA ILE A 143 11.49 -3.45 4.48
C ILE A 143 12.31 -3.11 5.72
N VAL A 144 11.77 -2.28 6.61
CA VAL A 144 12.41 -1.86 7.86
C VAL A 144 11.55 -2.22 9.07
N PRO A 145 12.14 -2.37 10.28
CA PRO A 145 11.40 -2.70 11.51
C PRO A 145 10.24 -1.73 11.86
N GLY A 146 10.32 -0.49 11.35
CA GLY A 146 9.36 0.57 11.65
C GLY A 146 9.32 0.95 13.13
N VAL A 147 8.30 1.72 13.51
CA VAL A 147 8.12 2.20 14.90
C VAL A 147 7.86 1.08 15.91
N SER A 148 7.41 -0.09 15.45
CA SER A 148 7.16 -1.26 16.31
C SER A 148 8.41 -2.07 16.64
N GLY A 149 9.55 -1.80 16.00
CA GLY A 149 10.77 -2.59 16.19
C GLY A 149 10.63 -4.06 15.78
N ALA A 150 9.91 -4.34 14.67
CA ALA A 150 9.65 -5.70 14.24
C ALA A 150 10.94 -6.45 13.90
N THR A 151 11.08 -7.68 14.42
CA THR A 151 12.26 -8.55 14.20
C THR A 151 12.00 -9.68 13.22
N GLU A 152 10.74 -9.83 12.77
CA GLU A 152 10.29 -10.86 11.84
C GLU A 152 9.26 -10.27 10.89
N VAL A 153 9.23 -10.78 9.66
CA VAL A 153 8.26 -10.37 8.66
C VAL A 153 7.85 -11.56 7.80
N ILE A 154 6.57 -11.63 7.45
CA ILE A 154 6.05 -12.52 6.41
C ILE A 154 5.62 -11.65 5.25
N VAL A 155 6.05 -12.02 4.05
CA VAL A 155 5.71 -11.35 2.79
C VAL A 155 4.74 -12.24 2.02
N TRP A 156 3.59 -11.68 1.66
CA TRP A 156 2.61 -12.32 0.77
C TRP A 156 2.59 -11.60 -0.57
N VAL A 157 2.44 -12.36 -1.65
CA VAL A 157 2.38 -11.87 -3.02
C VAL A 157 1.10 -12.40 -3.66
N GLU A 158 0.33 -11.50 -4.26
CA GLU A 158 -0.85 -11.81 -5.08
C GLU A 158 -0.69 -11.14 -6.45
N THR A 159 -1.27 -11.73 -7.50
CA THR A 159 -1.15 -11.24 -8.88
C THR A 159 -2.52 -10.93 -9.53
N PRO A 160 -3.40 -10.16 -8.88
CA PRO A 160 -4.81 -10.03 -9.30
C PRO A 160 -5.01 -9.39 -10.69
N GLY A 161 -4.04 -8.64 -11.20
CA GLY A 161 -4.17 -7.88 -12.46
C GLY A 161 -3.40 -8.48 -13.63
N THR A 162 -2.90 -9.71 -13.50
CA THR A 162 -2.10 -10.37 -14.53
C THR A 162 -2.33 -11.88 -14.53
N THR A 163 -2.07 -12.54 -15.65
CA THR A 163 -2.00 -14.02 -15.73
C THR A 163 -0.63 -14.55 -15.35
N ASP A 164 0.37 -13.67 -15.27
CA ASP A 164 1.71 -14.04 -14.84
C ASP A 164 1.73 -14.37 -13.35
N THR A 165 2.56 -15.33 -12.96
CA THR A 165 2.79 -15.66 -11.56
C THR A 165 4.04 -14.93 -11.07
N TYR A 166 3.96 -14.34 -9.88
CA TYR A 166 5.08 -13.70 -9.21
C TYR A 166 5.27 -14.32 -7.83
N ALA A 167 6.53 -14.45 -7.42
CA ALA A 167 6.89 -14.97 -6.11
C ALA A 167 8.08 -14.22 -5.52
N VAL A 168 8.28 -14.36 -4.21
CA VAL A 168 9.50 -13.90 -3.56
C VAL A 168 10.67 -14.78 -4.01
N THR A 169 11.71 -14.17 -4.57
CA THR A 169 12.92 -14.86 -5.05
C THR A 169 14.15 -14.64 -4.16
N THR A 170 14.06 -13.76 -3.17
CA THR A 170 15.13 -13.54 -2.18
C THR A 170 15.42 -14.82 -1.40
N THR A 171 16.70 -15.16 -1.29
CA THR A 171 17.19 -16.33 -0.55
C THR A 171 17.04 -16.14 0.97
N GLY A 172 17.04 -17.25 1.72
CA GLY A 172 16.93 -17.23 3.18
C GLY A 172 15.51 -17.12 3.73
N GLY A 173 14.51 -17.01 2.85
CA GLY A 173 13.10 -17.06 3.21
C GLY A 173 12.61 -18.48 3.49
N GLN A 174 11.67 -18.62 4.44
CA GLN A 174 11.01 -19.88 4.76
C GLN A 174 9.51 -19.78 4.51
N SER A 175 8.87 -20.82 3.99
CA SER A 175 7.42 -20.82 3.83
C SER A 175 6.74 -20.83 5.20
N LEU A 176 5.86 -19.86 5.45
CA LEU A 176 5.11 -19.73 6.69
C LEU A 176 3.78 -19.02 6.44
N ARG A 177 2.66 -19.60 6.93
CA ARG A 177 1.31 -19.01 6.83
C ARG A 177 0.93 -18.58 5.40
N GLY A 178 1.35 -19.36 4.40
CA GLY A 178 1.08 -19.08 2.98
C GLY A 178 1.88 -17.92 2.39
N GLY A 179 2.88 -17.40 3.10
CA GLY A 179 3.82 -16.39 2.59
C GLY A 179 5.27 -16.79 2.86
N THR A 180 6.20 -15.88 2.59
CA THR A 180 7.63 -16.08 2.81
C THR A 180 8.09 -15.32 4.06
N HIS A 181 8.51 -16.04 5.08
CA HIS A 181 9.02 -15.53 6.34
C HIS A 181 10.52 -15.22 6.27
N PHE A 182 10.91 -14.09 6.86
CA PHE A 182 12.30 -13.67 7.06
C PHE A 182 12.50 -13.10 8.47
N LYS A 183 13.73 -13.24 8.97
CA LYS A 183 14.22 -12.40 10.07
C LYS A 183 14.41 -10.98 9.53
N LEU A 184 13.93 -9.99 10.28
CA LEU A 184 14.05 -8.57 9.96
C LEU A 184 15.12 -7.94 10.87
N GLN A 185 16.21 -7.50 10.26
CA GLN A 185 17.32 -6.87 10.97
C GLN A 185 17.04 -5.38 11.23
N SER A 186 17.78 -4.77 12.15
CA SER A 186 17.68 -3.33 12.43
C SER A 186 18.02 -2.47 11.21
N SER A 187 18.93 -2.95 10.35
CA SER A 187 19.27 -2.34 9.05
C SER A 187 18.21 -2.52 7.96
N GLY A 188 17.16 -3.30 8.23
CA GLY A 188 16.14 -3.67 7.25
C GLY A 188 16.45 -4.96 6.49
N LEU A 189 15.62 -5.25 5.51
CA LEU A 189 15.65 -6.43 4.66
C LEU A 189 15.25 -6.02 3.24
N GLN A 190 16.08 -6.39 2.26
CA GLN A 190 15.73 -6.25 0.86
C GLN A 190 15.04 -7.53 0.36
N VAL A 191 13.85 -7.39 -0.21
CA VAL A 191 13.05 -8.50 -0.77
C VAL A 191 12.78 -8.23 -2.24
N THR A 192 13.09 -9.20 -3.09
CA THR A 192 12.77 -9.18 -4.52
C THR A 192 11.57 -10.08 -4.77
N VAL A 193 10.54 -9.53 -5.40
CA VAL A 193 9.42 -10.26 -5.97
C VAL A 193 9.60 -10.23 -7.47
N ALA A 194 9.71 -11.39 -8.11
CA ALA A 194 9.94 -11.48 -9.55
C ALA A 194 8.99 -12.51 -10.19
N LYS A 195 8.82 -12.36 -11.50
CA LYS A 195 8.04 -13.29 -12.31
C LYS A 195 8.62 -14.70 -12.17
N SER A 196 7.77 -15.66 -11.81
CA SER A 196 8.11 -17.08 -11.78
C SER A 196 8.13 -17.62 -13.21
N ASN A 197 9.12 -18.46 -13.52
CA ASN A 197 9.20 -19.18 -14.79
C ASN A 197 8.15 -20.29 -14.88
#